data_AF-A0A2E1LFZ2-F1
#
_entry.id   AF-A0A2E1LFZ2-F1
#
_cell.length_a   1.000
_cell.length_b   1.000
_cell.length_c   1.000
_cell.angle_alpha   90.00
_cell.angle_beta   90.00
_cell.angle_gamma   90.00
#
_symmetry.space_group_name_H-M   'P 1'
#
loop_
_entity.id
_entity.type
_entity.pdbx_description
1 polymer ?
#
loop_
_entity_poly.entity_id
_entity_poly.type
_entity_poly.pdbx_seq_one_letter_code
_entity_poly.pdbx_strand_id
1 'polypeptide(L)'
;YMANPPVQEKPPAKLWMPDVLFETFFLRLVSENAAFFHNYQLVLMSGDMPDVSHLAPNDIVLAHFTRDSALTENFPVGIHQLGFGATPEYMERFGTPAPHNLEAHHLAMVSDYRLIRPIWGGLDTILLQVGCTLELNSTAACHVFARKGHHFTIVTQWSSRGTYLTCPEMPTMDMPVYLSVRKKFLETRQGNELTQLMLRESRDYFRREDDWPACRFTSVGAL
;
A
#
# COMPACT_ATOMS: atom_id res chain seq x y z
N TYR A 1 -1.04 11.66 50.11
CA TYR A 1 -1.21 10.90 48.86
C TYR A 1 -2.01 11.77 47.90
N MET A 2 -1.38 12.35 46.87
CA MET A 2 -2.14 12.96 45.78
C MET A 2 -2.73 11.81 44.95
N ALA A 3 -4.05 11.78 44.83
CA ALA A 3 -4.71 10.85 43.92
C ALA A 3 -4.24 11.18 42.50
N ASN A 4 -3.74 10.17 41.78
CA ASN A 4 -3.48 10.34 40.35
C ASN A 4 -4.78 10.82 39.69
N PRO A 5 -4.71 11.83 38.80
CA PRO A 5 -5.89 12.25 38.07
C PRO A 5 -6.50 11.05 37.34
N PRO A 6 -7.84 10.96 37.24
CA PRO A 6 -8.50 9.84 36.59
C PRO A 6 -7.96 9.70 35.17
N VAL A 7 -7.49 8.49 34.84
CA VAL A 7 -7.05 8.15 33.49
C VAL A 7 -8.26 8.30 32.59
N GLN A 8 -8.24 9.30 31.71
CA GLN A 8 -9.28 9.49 30.72
C GLN A 8 -9.19 8.34 29.70
N GLU A 9 -10.16 7.43 29.70
CA GLU A 9 -10.23 6.34 28.74
C GLU A 9 -10.30 6.92 27.32
N LYS A 10 -9.37 6.50 26.46
CA LYS A 10 -9.36 6.86 25.04
C LYS A 10 -10.14 5.77 24.29
N PRO A 11 -11.29 6.07 23.67
CA PRO A 11 -12.03 5.05 22.94
C PRO A 11 -11.16 4.51 21.78
N PRO A 12 -11.14 3.19 21.54
CA PRO A 12 -10.32 2.61 20.50
C PRO A 12 -10.88 2.95 19.12
N ALA A 13 -10.04 3.48 18.23
CA ALA A 13 -10.34 3.55 16.80
C ALA A 13 -9.74 2.32 16.11
N LYS A 14 -10.56 1.54 15.42
CA LYS A 14 -10.13 0.33 14.70
C LYS A 14 -9.88 0.64 13.24
N LEU A 15 -8.64 0.48 12.81
CA LEU A 15 -8.18 0.77 11.46
C LEU A 15 -7.76 -0.52 10.77
N TRP A 16 -8.10 -0.66 9.50
CA TRP A 16 -7.55 -1.68 8.62
C TRP A 16 -6.91 -1.05 7.39
N MET A 17 -5.76 -1.57 6.96
CA MET A 17 -5.13 -1.23 5.69
C MET A 17 -4.15 -2.31 5.23
N PRO A 18 -3.91 -2.48 3.92
CA PRO A 18 -2.85 -3.34 3.40
C PRO A 18 -1.48 -2.91 3.93
N ASP A 19 -0.54 -3.86 4.05
CA ASP A 19 0.80 -3.60 4.60
C ASP A 19 1.52 -2.48 3.84
N VAL A 20 1.35 -2.43 2.51
CA VAL A 20 1.96 -1.38 1.68
C VAL A 20 1.44 0.03 2.02
N LEU A 21 0.16 0.19 2.34
CA LEU A 21 -0.40 1.50 2.72
C LEU A 21 -0.07 1.86 4.17
N PHE A 22 0.07 0.85 5.03
CA PHE A 22 0.59 1.04 6.37
C PHE A 22 2.01 1.61 6.35
N GLU A 23 2.92 0.94 5.63
CA GLU A 23 4.33 1.30 5.58
C GLU A 23 4.55 2.66 4.89
N THR A 24 3.90 2.87 3.74
CA THR A 24 4.17 4.05 2.92
C THR A 24 3.46 5.31 3.44
N PHE A 25 2.21 5.20 3.91
CA PHE A 25 1.42 6.37 4.31
C PHE A 25 1.23 6.48 5.82
N PHE A 26 0.77 5.42 6.48
CA PHE A 26 0.30 5.54 7.86
C PHE A 26 1.41 5.81 8.87
N LEU A 27 2.58 5.18 8.71
CA LEU A 27 3.74 5.46 9.56
C LEU A 27 4.15 6.94 9.50
N ARG A 28 4.19 7.50 8.29
CA ARG A 28 4.46 8.93 8.07
C ARG A 28 3.38 9.80 8.73
N LEU A 29 2.10 9.49 8.49
CA LEU A 29 0.96 10.21 9.06
C LEU A 29 1.06 10.32 10.58
N VAL A 30 1.33 9.20 11.26
CA VAL A 30 1.47 9.15 12.72
C VAL A 30 2.70 9.94 13.19
N SER A 31 3.83 9.78 12.51
CA SER A 31 5.07 10.48 12.88
C SER A 31 4.93 12.00 12.77
N GLU A 32 4.34 12.50 11.68
CA GLU A 32 4.17 13.93 11.42
C GLU A 32 3.07 14.57 12.29
N ASN A 33 2.14 13.76 12.80
CA ASN A 33 1.00 14.22 13.61
C ASN A 33 0.98 13.62 15.02
N ALA A 34 2.15 13.29 15.59
CA ALA A 34 2.26 12.58 16.87
C ALA A 34 1.45 13.21 18.00
N ALA A 35 1.44 14.55 18.10
CA ALA A 35 0.67 15.29 19.10
C ALA A 35 -0.85 15.07 18.97
N PHE A 36 -1.37 14.93 17.75
CA PHE A 36 -2.77 14.59 17.52
C PHE A 36 -3.07 13.17 17.99
N PHE A 37 -2.21 12.22 17.62
CA PHE A 37 -2.39 10.80 17.94
C PHE A 37 -2.20 10.45 19.41
N HIS A 38 -1.54 11.31 20.20
CA HIS A 38 -1.50 11.16 21.66
C HIS A 38 -2.89 11.07 22.30
N ASN A 39 -3.97 11.51 21.64
CA ASN A 39 -5.33 11.46 22.18
C ASN A 39 -6.10 10.18 21.80
N TYR A 40 -5.49 9.25 21.06
CA TYR A 40 -6.17 8.08 20.53
C TYR A 40 -5.58 6.77 21.09
N GLN A 41 -6.44 5.76 21.21
CA GLN A 41 -6.02 4.37 21.24
C GLN A 41 -6.30 3.80 19.85
N LEU A 42 -5.26 3.45 19.09
CA LEU A 42 -5.43 2.90 17.74
C LEU A 42 -5.26 1.38 17.80
N VAL A 43 -6.21 0.66 17.21
CA VAL A 43 -6.09 -0.77 16.95
C VAL A 43 -5.93 -0.92 15.45
N LEU A 44 -4.71 -1.22 15.02
CA LEU A 44 -4.42 -1.48 13.61
C LEU A 44 -4.46 -2.97 13.32
N MET A 45 -5.07 -3.29 12.19
CA MET A 45 -4.96 -4.59 11.55
C MET A 45 -4.41 -4.37 10.15
N SER A 46 -3.37 -5.12 9.80
CA SER A 46 -2.84 -5.17 8.44
C SER A 46 -2.71 -6.63 7.99
N GLY A 47 -2.81 -6.87 6.69
CA GLY A 47 -2.71 -8.19 6.09
C GLY A 47 -3.55 -8.34 4.82
N ASP A 48 -3.57 -9.55 4.27
CA ASP A 48 -4.33 -9.91 3.07
C ASP A 48 -5.80 -9.44 3.20
N MET A 49 -6.42 -8.99 2.10
CA MET A 49 -7.82 -8.54 2.08
C MET A 49 -8.71 -9.61 2.72
N PRO A 50 -9.32 -9.33 3.87
CA PRO A 50 -10.25 -10.29 4.42
C PRO A 50 -11.57 -10.11 3.63
N ASP A 51 -12.39 -11.15 3.55
CA ASP A 51 -13.76 -11.03 3.01
C ASP A 51 -14.44 -9.78 3.61
N VAL A 52 -15.22 -9.02 2.83
CA VAL A 52 -15.76 -7.69 3.21
C VAL A 52 -16.50 -7.75 4.56
N SER A 53 -17.04 -8.93 4.89
CA SER A 53 -17.61 -9.31 6.18
C SER A 53 -16.65 -9.13 7.38
N HIS A 54 -15.36 -9.37 7.22
CA HIS A 54 -14.30 -9.16 8.22
C HIS A 54 -13.81 -7.71 8.32
N LEU A 55 -14.16 -6.86 7.35
CA LEU A 55 -13.96 -5.41 7.45
C LEU A 55 -15.08 -4.73 8.24
N ALA A 56 -16.20 -5.44 8.47
CA ALA A 56 -17.34 -4.98 9.26
C ALA A 56 -16.99 -4.28 10.59
N PRO A 57 -16.07 -4.82 11.44
CA PRO A 57 -15.79 -4.26 12.75
C PRO A 57 -14.84 -3.05 12.73
N ASN A 58 -14.24 -2.70 11.59
CA ASN A 58 -13.32 -1.58 11.49
C ASN A 58 -14.07 -0.26 11.29
N ASP A 59 -13.59 0.76 11.99
CA ASP A 59 -14.11 2.13 11.92
C ASP A 59 -13.61 2.85 10.68
N ILE A 60 -12.35 2.61 10.30
CA ILE A 60 -11.71 3.15 9.10
C ILE A 60 -11.01 2.01 8.35
N VAL A 61 -11.13 2.04 7.02
CA VAL A 61 -10.45 1.15 6.08
C VAL A 61 -9.76 2.03 5.02
N LEU A 62 -8.45 1.91 4.86
CA LEU A 62 -7.71 2.55 3.76
C LEU A 62 -7.25 1.46 2.79
N ALA A 63 -7.75 1.49 1.55
CA ALA A 63 -7.58 0.38 0.62
C ALA A 63 -7.59 0.83 -0.84
N HIS A 64 -7.27 -0.09 -1.76
CA HIS A 64 -7.33 0.14 -3.21
C HIS A 64 -8.72 -0.12 -3.83
N PHE A 65 -9.73 -0.27 -2.99
CA PHE A 65 -11.11 -0.56 -3.34
C PHE A 65 -12.05 0.10 -2.31
N THR A 66 -13.32 0.28 -2.69
CA THR A 66 -14.35 0.80 -1.78
C THR A 66 -14.88 -0.30 -0.87
N ARG A 67 -15.34 0.09 0.32
CA ARG A 67 -16.15 -0.78 1.16
C ARG A 67 -17.62 -0.56 0.84
N ASP A 68 -18.19 -1.48 0.08
CA ASP A 68 -19.58 -1.38 -0.38
C ASP A 68 -20.53 -1.84 0.72
N SER A 69 -21.02 -0.88 1.51
CA SER A 69 -22.01 -1.11 2.56
C SER A 69 -22.85 0.15 2.79
N ALA A 70 -24.14 -0.02 3.14
CA ALA A 70 -25.01 1.10 3.52
C ALA A 70 -24.52 1.85 4.78
N LEU A 71 -23.68 1.20 5.60
CA LEU A 71 -23.16 1.71 6.86
C LEU A 71 -21.81 2.44 6.73
N THR A 72 -21.25 2.50 5.52
CA THR A 72 -19.96 3.14 5.25
C THR A 72 -20.13 4.34 4.33
N GLU A 73 -19.18 5.26 4.44
CA GLU A 73 -18.97 6.36 3.52
C GLU A 73 -17.58 6.19 2.90
N ASN A 74 -17.51 6.27 1.58
CA ASN A 74 -16.28 6.03 0.83
C ASN A 74 -15.78 7.35 0.25
N PHE A 75 -14.53 7.69 0.55
CA PHE A 75 -13.88 8.89 0.04
C PHE A 75 -12.73 8.49 -0.89
N PRO A 76 -12.74 8.89 -2.17
CA PRO A 76 -11.56 8.78 -3.01
C PRO A 76 -10.49 9.75 -2.48
N VAL A 77 -9.29 9.24 -2.20
CA VAL A 77 -8.19 10.04 -1.64
C VAL A 77 -7.01 10.20 -2.58
N GLY A 78 -6.94 9.44 -3.66
CA GLY A 78 -5.94 9.65 -4.71
C GLY A 78 -5.54 8.39 -5.44
N ILE A 79 -4.31 8.38 -5.94
CA ILE A 79 -3.72 7.29 -6.72
C ILE A 79 -2.40 6.85 -6.08
N HIS A 80 -2.22 5.54 -6.00
CA HIS A 80 -0.99 4.87 -5.64
C HIS A 80 -0.41 4.21 -6.89
N GLN A 81 0.76 4.65 -7.34
CA GLN A 81 1.38 4.15 -8.56
C GLN A 81 2.33 3.01 -8.21
N LEU A 82 2.14 1.89 -8.89
CA LEU A 82 2.96 0.71 -8.77
C LEU A 82 3.78 0.49 -10.02
N GLY A 83 4.94 -0.13 -9.84
CA GLY A 83 5.82 -0.56 -10.91
C GLY A 83 6.78 -1.61 -10.40
N PHE A 84 7.81 -1.90 -11.18
CA PHE A 84 8.89 -2.78 -10.77
C PHE A 84 10.15 -1.97 -10.50
N GLY A 85 10.95 -2.42 -9.55
CA GLY A 85 12.22 -1.78 -9.23
C GLY A 85 13.16 -2.72 -8.52
N ALA A 86 14.44 -2.36 -8.52
CA ALA A 86 15.50 -3.09 -7.85
C ALA A 86 16.51 -2.11 -7.25
N THR A 87 17.36 -2.57 -6.34
CA THR A 87 18.41 -1.69 -5.83
C THR A 87 19.45 -1.41 -6.92
N PRO A 88 20.20 -0.29 -6.83
CA PRO A 88 21.28 -0.01 -7.77
C PRO A 88 22.27 -1.18 -7.89
N GLU A 89 22.63 -1.83 -6.78
CA GLU A 89 23.58 -2.95 -6.75
C GLU A 89 23.03 -4.20 -7.47
N TYR A 90 21.72 -4.44 -7.39
CA TYR A 90 21.09 -5.51 -8.16
C TYR A 90 21.20 -5.24 -9.66
N MET A 91 20.88 -4.01 -10.09
CA MET A 91 20.92 -3.65 -11.51
C MET A 91 22.34 -3.65 -12.07
N GLU A 92 23.34 -3.25 -11.28
CA GLU A 92 24.74 -3.35 -11.68
C GLU A 92 25.18 -4.80 -11.89
N ARG A 93 24.72 -5.71 -11.02
CA ARG A 93 25.13 -7.12 -11.06
C ARG A 93 24.41 -7.96 -12.11
N PHE A 94 23.11 -7.74 -12.28
CA PHE A 94 22.25 -8.61 -13.10
C PHE A 94 21.70 -7.90 -14.35
N GLY A 95 21.91 -6.59 -14.48
CA GLY A 95 21.24 -5.77 -15.49
C GLY A 95 19.84 -5.33 -15.04
N THR A 96 19.24 -4.42 -15.81
CA THR A 96 17.88 -3.94 -15.58
C THR A 96 16.86 -4.99 -16.04
N PRO A 97 15.94 -5.44 -15.17
CA PRO A 97 14.85 -6.33 -15.58
C PRO A 97 13.99 -5.69 -16.68
N ALA A 98 13.75 -6.45 -17.73
CA ALA A 98 12.96 -6.07 -18.89
C ALA A 98 12.29 -7.32 -19.49
N PRO A 99 11.20 -7.20 -20.26
CA PRO A 99 10.45 -8.35 -20.78
C PRO A 99 11.30 -9.39 -21.55
N HIS A 100 12.41 -8.96 -22.17
CA HIS A 100 13.27 -9.80 -22.99
C HIS A 100 14.35 -10.56 -22.19
N ASN A 101 14.52 -10.30 -20.88
CA ASN A 101 15.57 -10.92 -20.07
C ASN A 101 15.06 -11.50 -18.72
N LEU A 102 13.74 -11.56 -18.50
CA LEU A 102 13.16 -11.94 -17.20
C LEU A 102 13.61 -13.31 -16.69
N GLU A 103 13.90 -14.27 -17.56
CA GLU A 103 14.36 -15.62 -17.17
C GLU A 103 15.67 -15.60 -16.35
N ALA A 104 16.48 -14.54 -16.48
CA ALA A 104 17.71 -14.33 -15.72
C ALA A 104 17.49 -13.63 -14.37
N HIS A 105 16.26 -13.18 -14.09
CA HIS A 105 15.93 -12.38 -12.91
C HIS A 105 15.01 -13.11 -11.95
N HIS A 106 15.11 -12.75 -10.67
CA HIS A 106 14.26 -13.27 -9.61
C HIS A 106 13.39 -12.15 -9.05
N LEU A 107 12.10 -12.42 -8.86
CA LEU A 107 11.11 -11.48 -8.36
C LEU A 107 10.73 -11.82 -6.92
N ALA A 108 10.83 -10.85 -6.01
CA ALA A 108 10.22 -10.94 -4.69
C ALA A 108 8.98 -10.03 -4.68
N MET A 109 7.84 -10.55 -4.25
CA MET A 109 6.60 -9.76 -4.16
C MET A 109 5.79 -10.05 -2.91
N VAL A 110 5.04 -9.04 -2.47
CA VAL A 110 4.09 -9.16 -1.37
C VAL A 110 2.83 -9.86 -1.86
N SER A 111 2.30 -10.76 -1.03
CA SER A 111 1.10 -11.54 -1.27
C SER A 111 -0.14 -10.67 -1.46
N ASP A 112 -0.20 -9.49 -0.83
CA ASP A 112 -1.24 -8.48 -1.01
C ASP A 112 -1.39 -8.06 -2.49
N TYR A 113 -0.31 -8.15 -3.28
CA TYR A 113 -0.39 -7.86 -4.71
C TYR A 113 -1.12 -8.96 -5.52
N ARG A 114 -1.50 -10.08 -4.90
CA ARG A 114 -2.47 -11.02 -5.50
C ARG A 114 -3.83 -10.35 -5.75
N LEU A 115 -4.20 -9.36 -4.93
CA LEU A 115 -5.45 -8.61 -5.08
C LEU A 115 -5.51 -7.84 -6.39
N ILE A 116 -4.34 -7.48 -6.91
CA ILE A 116 -4.21 -6.64 -8.08
C ILE A 116 -3.77 -7.46 -9.30
N ARG A 117 -3.43 -8.75 -9.15
CA ARG A 117 -3.10 -9.65 -10.28
C ARG A 117 -4.18 -9.65 -11.36
N PRO A 118 -5.49 -9.76 -11.05
CA PRO A 118 -6.52 -9.81 -12.09
C PRO A 118 -6.66 -8.49 -12.87
N ILE A 119 -6.20 -7.38 -12.30
CA ILE A 119 -6.33 -6.04 -12.89
C ILE A 119 -5.00 -5.48 -13.41
N TRP A 120 -3.87 -6.03 -12.97
CA TRP A 120 -2.53 -5.66 -13.45
C TRP A 120 -2.18 -6.48 -14.69
N GLY A 121 -2.71 -6.04 -15.83
CA GLY A 121 -2.41 -6.64 -17.13
C GLY A 121 -0.90 -6.85 -17.35
N GLY A 122 -0.51 -8.10 -17.56
CA GLY A 122 0.89 -8.50 -17.80
C GLY A 122 1.64 -9.03 -16.57
N LEU A 123 1.11 -8.91 -15.34
CA LEU A 123 1.77 -9.44 -14.15
C LEU A 123 1.90 -10.98 -14.20
N ASP A 124 0.85 -11.69 -14.64
CA ASP A 124 0.92 -13.15 -14.80
C ASP A 124 1.96 -13.57 -15.85
N THR A 125 2.10 -12.82 -16.93
CA THR A 125 3.14 -13.06 -17.94
C THR A 125 4.54 -12.89 -17.35
N ILE A 126 4.75 -11.87 -16.53
CA ILE A 126 6.02 -11.66 -15.83
C ILE A 126 6.31 -12.83 -14.89
N LEU A 127 5.32 -13.25 -14.09
CA LEU A 127 5.46 -14.36 -13.14
C LEU A 127 5.82 -15.68 -13.82
N LEU A 128 5.35 -15.90 -15.05
CA LEU A 128 5.69 -17.07 -15.85
C LEU A 128 7.09 -17.00 -16.49
N GLN A 129 7.62 -15.79 -16.69
CA GLN A 129 8.89 -15.57 -17.39
C GLN A 129 10.08 -15.41 -16.44
N VAL A 130 9.87 -15.00 -15.19
CA VAL A 130 10.96 -14.85 -14.22
C VAL A 130 11.57 -16.18 -13.84
N GLY A 131 12.89 -16.22 -13.66
CA GLY A 131 13.61 -17.44 -13.28
C GLY A 131 13.22 -17.97 -11.90
N CYS A 132 12.82 -17.09 -10.98
CA CYS A 132 12.30 -17.46 -9.67
C CYS A 132 11.34 -16.39 -9.13
N THR A 133 10.24 -16.83 -8.50
CA THR A 133 9.32 -15.96 -7.76
C THR A 133 9.32 -16.33 -6.28
N LEU A 134 9.48 -15.33 -5.42
CA LEU A 134 9.30 -15.43 -3.98
C LEU A 134 8.08 -14.60 -3.56
N GLU A 135 7.02 -15.29 -3.13
CA GLU A 135 5.83 -14.66 -2.57
C GLU A 135 5.91 -14.59 -1.04
N LEU A 136 5.65 -13.41 -0.47
CA LEU A 136 5.82 -13.15 0.96
C LEU A 136 4.58 -12.45 1.53
N ASN A 137 4.16 -12.80 2.75
CA ASN A 137 2.99 -12.19 3.39
C ASN A 137 3.28 -10.85 4.08
N SER A 138 4.38 -10.17 3.74
CA SER A 138 4.76 -8.91 4.37
C SER A 138 5.59 -8.02 3.45
N THR A 139 5.21 -6.75 3.34
CA THR A 139 5.95 -5.73 2.60
C THR A 139 7.36 -5.53 3.14
N ALA A 140 7.51 -5.51 4.46
CA ALA A 140 8.82 -5.40 5.11
C ALA A 140 9.74 -6.58 4.76
N ALA A 141 9.22 -7.81 4.77
CA ALA A 141 9.99 -8.99 4.38
C ALA A 141 10.45 -8.91 2.92
N CYS A 142 9.56 -8.47 2.03
CA CYS A 142 9.87 -8.27 0.61
C CYS A 142 11.00 -7.23 0.42
N HIS A 143 10.92 -6.11 1.13
CA HIS A 143 11.96 -5.09 1.11
C HIS A 143 13.32 -5.61 1.61
N VAL A 144 13.35 -6.49 2.62
CA VAL A 144 14.61 -7.12 3.09
C VAL A 144 15.27 -7.94 1.98
N PHE A 145 14.52 -8.75 1.23
CA PHE A 145 15.06 -9.54 0.12
C PHE A 145 15.55 -8.67 -1.03
N ALA A 146 14.77 -7.65 -1.40
CA ALA A 146 15.13 -6.73 -2.46
C ALA A 146 16.39 -5.93 -2.07
N ARG A 147 16.49 -5.45 -0.82
CA ARG A 147 17.66 -4.72 -0.31
C ARG A 147 18.94 -5.54 -0.23
N LYS A 148 18.84 -6.86 -0.12
CA LYS A 148 20.01 -7.75 -0.21
C LYS A 148 20.54 -7.91 -1.64
N GLY A 149 19.90 -7.28 -2.63
CA GLY A 149 20.37 -7.29 -4.02
C GLY A 149 20.24 -8.67 -4.66
N HIS A 150 19.21 -9.44 -4.29
CA HIS A 150 18.96 -10.77 -4.87
C HIS A 150 17.71 -10.86 -5.73
N HIS A 151 16.80 -9.90 -5.58
CA HIS A 151 15.53 -9.88 -6.31
C HIS A 151 15.21 -8.45 -6.72
N PHE A 152 14.56 -8.30 -7.88
CA PHE A 152 13.76 -7.11 -8.12
C PHE A 152 12.38 -7.31 -7.46
N THR A 153 11.63 -6.22 -7.30
CA THR A 153 10.37 -6.23 -6.55
C THR A 153 9.36 -5.25 -7.14
N ILE A 154 8.14 -5.27 -6.59
CA ILE A 154 7.14 -4.25 -6.84
C ILE A 154 7.46 -3.04 -5.97
N VAL A 155 7.57 -1.89 -6.60
CA VAL A 155 7.85 -0.61 -5.95
C VAL A 155 6.69 0.35 -6.14
N THR A 156 6.63 1.33 -5.26
CA THR A 156 5.66 2.42 -5.30
C THR A 156 6.40 3.70 -5.67
N GLN A 157 5.66 4.75 -6.05
CA GLN A 157 6.29 6.03 -6.35
C GLN A 157 7.13 6.59 -5.19
N TRP A 158 6.79 6.21 -3.96
CA TRP A 158 7.47 6.68 -2.75
C TRP A 158 8.67 5.81 -2.34
N SER A 159 8.61 4.48 -2.54
CA SER A 159 9.75 3.62 -2.22
C SER A 159 10.92 3.79 -3.20
N SER A 160 10.66 4.34 -4.38
CA SER A 160 11.68 4.71 -5.38
C SER A 160 12.58 5.88 -4.96
N ARG A 161 12.20 6.70 -3.97
CA ARG A 161 12.90 7.94 -3.56
C ARG A 161 14.20 7.73 -2.76
N GLY A 162 14.93 6.66 -3.04
CA GLY A 162 16.28 6.46 -2.52
C GLY A 162 16.69 5.01 -2.25
N THR A 163 15.76 4.04 -2.34
CA THR A 163 16.10 2.62 -2.14
C THR A 163 16.14 1.84 -3.46
N TYR A 164 15.32 2.21 -4.43
CA TYR A 164 15.12 1.44 -5.65
C TYR A 164 15.21 2.32 -6.89
N LEU A 165 15.80 1.78 -7.95
CA LEU A 165 15.65 2.26 -9.30
C LEU A 165 14.48 1.54 -9.94
N THR A 166 13.64 2.28 -10.66
CA THR A 166 12.53 1.70 -11.41
C THR A 166 13.02 0.93 -12.64
N CYS A 167 12.33 -0.15 -13.01
CA CYS A 167 12.55 -0.86 -14.27
C CYS A 167 11.65 -0.23 -15.36
N PRO A 168 12.19 0.62 -16.25
CA PRO A 168 11.37 1.48 -17.12
C PRO A 168 10.60 0.72 -18.20
N GLU A 169 11.10 -0.45 -18.62
CA GLU A 169 10.45 -1.29 -19.63
C GLU A 169 9.36 -2.20 -19.05
N MET A 170 9.26 -2.26 -17.71
CA MET A 170 8.32 -3.12 -17.00
C MET A 170 6.99 -2.39 -16.78
N PRO A 171 5.84 -3.10 -16.77
CA PRO A 171 4.55 -2.47 -16.63
C PRO A 171 4.39 -1.74 -15.31
N THR A 172 3.61 -0.68 -15.36
CA THR A 172 3.18 0.12 -14.21
C THR A 172 1.66 0.15 -14.14
N MET A 173 1.14 0.48 -12.96
CA MET A 173 -0.29 0.55 -12.73
C MET A 173 -0.63 1.68 -11.77
N ASP A 174 -1.71 2.39 -12.08
CA ASP A 174 -2.31 3.37 -11.20
C ASP A 174 -3.42 2.69 -10.39
N MET A 175 -3.30 2.67 -9.07
CA MET A 175 -4.32 2.12 -8.20
C MET A 175 -5.05 3.23 -7.46
N PRO A 176 -6.38 3.34 -7.59
CA PRO A 176 -7.13 4.29 -6.79
C PRO A 176 -7.01 3.92 -5.31
N VAL A 177 -6.97 4.92 -4.44
CA VAL A 177 -6.98 4.72 -2.98
C VAL A 177 -8.25 5.33 -2.41
N TYR A 178 -8.92 4.58 -1.55
CA TYR A 178 -10.14 4.98 -0.87
C TYR A 178 -9.97 4.92 0.63
N LEU A 179 -10.47 5.95 1.30
CA LEU A 179 -10.72 5.94 2.74
C LEU A 179 -12.19 5.63 2.96
N SER A 180 -12.49 4.46 3.51
CA SER A 180 -13.85 4.04 3.83
C SER A 180 -14.07 4.15 5.33
N VAL A 181 -15.09 4.89 5.76
CA VAL A 181 -15.35 5.18 7.18
C VAL A 181 -16.74 4.71 7.56
N ARG A 182 -16.88 4.10 8.73
CA ARG A 182 -18.19 3.72 9.27
C ARG A 182 -18.95 4.97 9.69
N LYS A 183 -20.18 5.15 9.19
CA LYS A 183 -21.01 6.35 9.46
C LYS A 183 -21.17 6.66 10.95
N LYS A 184 -21.46 5.63 11.76
CA LYS A 184 -21.55 5.77 13.23
C LYS A 184 -20.28 6.32 13.89
N PHE A 185 -19.11 5.96 13.36
CA PHE A 185 -17.84 6.48 13.86
C PHE A 185 -17.62 7.92 13.39
N LEU A 186 -17.94 8.21 12.12
CA LEU A 186 -17.86 9.55 11.53
C LEU A 186 -18.75 10.59 12.25
N GLU A 187 -19.87 10.15 12.81
CA GLU A 187 -20.79 10.97 13.63
C GLU A 187 -20.20 11.37 14.99
N THR A 188 -19.17 10.67 15.47
CA THR A 188 -18.46 11.04 16.70
C THR A 188 -17.47 12.17 16.44
N ARG A 189 -17.22 13.00 17.46
CA ARG A 189 -16.21 14.06 17.35
C ARG A 189 -14.82 13.50 17.00
N GLN A 190 -14.37 12.47 17.71
CA GLN A 190 -13.05 11.86 17.48
C GLN A 190 -12.96 11.23 16.08
N GLY A 191 -14.01 10.53 15.65
CA GLY A 191 -14.02 9.89 14.34
C GLY A 191 -14.06 10.91 13.20
N ASN A 192 -14.78 12.02 13.36
CA ASN A 192 -14.73 13.13 12.42
C ASN A 192 -13.33 13.75 12.34
N GLU A 193 -12.74 14.12 13.48
CA GLU A 193 -11.40 14.73 13.54
C GLU A 193 -10.33 13.83 12.89
N LEU A 194 -10.31 12.53 13.22
CA LEU A 194 -9.37 11.56 12.64
C LEU A 194 -9.61 11.40 11.13
N THR A 195 -10.87 11.32 10.70
CA THR A 195 -11.21 11.21 9.27
C THR A 195 -10.74 12.45 8.50
N GLN A 196 -10.99 13.65 9.01
CA GLN A 196 -10.56 14.88 8.34
C GLN A 196 -9.04 15.00 8.24
N LEU A 197 -8.31 14.60 9.29
CA LEU A 197 -6.86 14.50 9.24
C LEU A 197 -6.43 13.53 8.13
N MET A 198 -6.94 12.30 8.14
CA MET A 198 -6.58 11.30 7.14
C MET A 198 -6.91 11.76 5.72
N LEU A 199 -8.08 12.37 5.47
CA LEU A 199 -8.48 12.89 4.17
C LEU A 199 -7.54 14.00 3.68
N ARG A 200 -7.13 14.92 4.56
CA ARG A 200 -6.22 16.00 4.19
C ARG A 200 -4.85 15.45 3.80
N GLU A 201 -4.24 14.66 4.67
CA GLU A 201 -2.88 14.14 4.45
C GLU A 201 -2.82 13.15 3.27
N SER A 202 -3.87 12.35 3.10
CA SER A 202 -3.95 11.37 2.00
C SER A 202 -4.07 12.03 0.63
N ARG A 203 -4.80 13.14 0.47
CA ARG A 203 -4.91 13.87 -0.81
C ARG A 203 -3.61 14.51 -1.24
N ASP A 204 -2.80 14.93 -0.28
CA ASP A 204 -1.48 15.47 -0.57
C ASP A 204 -0.48 14.36 -0.89
N TYR A 205 -0.64 13.21 -0.24
CA TYR A 205 0.25 12.07 -0.41
C TYR A 205 -0.04 11.24 -1.66
N PHE A 206 -1.28 10.84 -1.92
CA PHE A 206 -1.63 9.96 -3.06
C PHE A 206 -1.84 10.75 -4.35
N ARG A 207 -0.86 11.61 -4.68
CA ARG A 207 -0.82 12.29 -5.96
C ARG A 207 -0.09 11.44 -6.97
N ARG A 208 -0.53 11.55 -8.22
CA ARG A 208 0.19 11.00 -9.37
C ARG A 208 1.48 11.80 -9.54
N GLU A 209 2.59 11.10 -9.72
CA GLU A 209 3.87 11.68 -10.14
C GLU A 209 3.96 11.62 -11.68
N ASP A 210 4.32 12.76 -12.28
CA ASP A 210 4.42 12.91 -13.73
C ASP A 210 5.66 12.22 -14.33
N ASP A 211 6.70 12.05 -13.52
CA ASP A 211 7.96 11.38 -13.85
C ASP A 211 7.96 9.88 -13.57
N TRP A 212 6.83 9.32 -13.08
CA TRP A 212 6.68 7.88 -12.91
C TRP A 212 6.73 7.17 -14.28
N PRO A 213 7.57 6.13 -14.47
CA PRO A 213 7.71 5.46 -15.75
C PRO A 213 6.34 4.98 -16.27
N ALA A 214 5.92 5.49 -17.42
CA ALA A 214 4.67 5.09 -18.03
C ALA A 214 4.91 3.96 -19.03
N CYS A 215 5.04 2.73 -18.54
CA CYS A 215 4.94 1.54 -19.40
C CYS A 215 3.63 0.83 -19.07
N ARG A 216 2.71 0.78 -20.05
CA ARG A 216 1.46 0.02 -19.95
C ARG A 216 1.57 -1.13 -20.93
N PHE A 217 1.53 -2.36 -20.44
CA PHE A 217 1.28 -3.49 -21.33
C PHE A 217 -0.14 -3.33 -21.86
N THR A 218 -0.27 -3.04 -23.15
CA THR A 218 -1.53 -3.29 -23.85
C THR A 218 -1.75 -4.78 -23.78
N SER A 219 -2.78 -5.22 -23.06
CA SER A 219 -3.21 -6.61 -23.00
C SER A 219 -3.15 -7.23 -24.40
N VAL A 220 -2.26 -8.20 -24.60
CA VAL A 220 -2.30 -9.04 -25.79
C VAL A 220 -3.52 -9.94 -25.62
N GLY A 221 -4.62 -9.57 -26.26
CA GLY A 221 -5.78 -10.42 -26.50
C GLY A 221 -6.58 -10.83 -25.26
N ALA A 222 -7.78 -10.29 -25.11
CA ALA A 222 -8.86 -11.06 -24.51
C ALA A 222 -9.02 -12.37 -25.31
N LEU A 223 -8.91 -13.51 -24.63
CA LEU A 223 -9.44 -14.80 -25.04
C LEU A 223 -10.37 -15.29 -23.94
#